data_AF-A0A382RC20-F1
#
_entry.id   AF-A0A382RC20-F1
#
_cell.length_a   1.000
_cell.length_b   1.000
_cell.length_c   1.000
_cell.angle_alpha   90.00
_cell.angle_beta   90.00
_cell.angle_gamma   90.00
#
_symmetry.space_group_name_H-M   'P 1'
#
loop_
_entity.id
_entity.type
_entity.pdbx_description
1 polymer ?
#
loop_
_entity_poly.entity_id
_entity_poly.type
_entity_poly.pdbx_seq_one_letter_code
_entity_poly.pdbx_strand_id
1 'polypeptide(L)'
;MGRDIARILQKYPGSIRDTKSMNRAFRETNFVKYSRQRDVAFNGDIIVTTSGMLNGGPVLHYLSKLRKNPSSAVFLTGYQVSGTNGHLLQ
;
A
#
# COMPACT_ATOMS: atom_id res chain seq x y z
N MET A 1 9.13 -1.02 4.43
CA MET A 1 9.30 -0.26 3.17
C MET A 1 8.45 1.01 3.15
N GLY A 2 7.12 0.97 2.97
CA GLY A 2 6.31 2.20 2.83
C GLY A 2 6.51 3.25 3.92
N ARG A 3 6.52 2.82 5.20
CA ARG A 3 6.85 3.68 6.34
C ARG A 3 8.28 4.23 6.30
N ASP A 4 9.23 3.42 5.86
CA ASP A 4 10.63 3.82 5.85
C ASP A 4 10.88 4.88 4.76
N ILE A 5 10.20 4.75 3.61
CA ILE A 5 10.13 5.79 2.59
C ILE A 5 9.45 7.05 3.14
N ALA A 6 8.31 6.94 3.83
CA ALA A 6 7.64 8.10 4.44
C ALA A 6 8.59 8.90 5.35
N ARG A 7 9.41 8.21 6.16
CA ARG A 7 10.44 8.85 6.99
C ARG A 7 11.55 9.51 6.18
N ILE A 8 11.99 8.90 5.09
CA ILE A 8 13.00 9.49 4.19
C ILE A 8 12.44 10.78 3.58
N LEU A 9 11.21 10.75 3.07
CA LEU A 9 10.57 11.94 2.48
C LEU A 9 10.42 13.08 3.50
N GLN A 10 10.11 12.75 4.77
CA GLN A 10 10.08 13.75 5.85
C GLN A 10 11.46 14.35 6.16
N LYS A 11 12.54 13.60 5.98
CA LYS A 11 13.92 14.10 6.18
C LYS A 11 14.39 15.02 5.05
N TYR A 12 13.84 14.87 3.84
CA TYR A 12 14.23 15.65 2.66
C TYR A 12 13.07 16.46 2.07
N PRO A 13 12.50 17.42 2.82
CA PRO A 13 11.31 18.16 2.41
C PRO A 13 11.52 19.03 1.16
N GLY A 14 12.76 19.45 0.85
CA GLY A 14 13.06 20.29 -0.31
C GLY A 14 12.76 19.64 -1.67
N SER A 15 12.58 18.32 -1.72
CA SER A 15 12.16 17.59 -2.93
C SER A 15 10.64 17.43 -3.05
N ILE A 16 9.86 17.93 -2.09
CA ILE A 16 8.41 17.72 -2.00
C ILE A 16 7.68 19.04 -2.22
N ARG A 17 6.80 19.07 -3.22
CA ARG A 17 6.02 20.26 -3.59
C ARG A 17 5.16 20.78 -2.43
N ASP A 18 4.50 19.89 -1.69
CA ASP A 18 3.63 20.24 -0.56
C ASP A 18 3.90 19.33 0.64
N THR A 19 4.80 19.79 1.51
CA THR A 19 5.21 19.08 2.72
C THR A 19 4.11 19.07 3.79
N LYS A 20 3.21 20.07 3.81
CA LYS A 20 2.13 20.16 4.79
C LYS A 20 1.09 19.07 4.52
N SER A 21 0.66 18.93 3.28
CA SER A 21 -0.29 17.88 2.87
C SER A 21 0.29 16.48 3.05
N MET A 22 1.57 16.28 2.71
CA MET A 22 2.25 15.00 2.95
C MET A 22 2.29 14.63 4.43
N ASN A 23 2.70 15.56 5.30
CA ASN A 23 2.76 15.31 6.75
C ASN A 23 1.38 15.06 7.36
N ARG A 24 0.34 15.73 6.87
CA ARG A 24 -1.05 15.45 7.24
C ARG A 24 -1.43 14.02 6.87
N ALA A 25 -1.20 13.61 5.63
CA ALA A 25 -1.51 12.25 5.18
C ALA A 25 -0.79 11.18 6.00
N PHE A 26 0.49 11.38 6.33
CA PHE A 26 1.23 10.43 7.16
C PHE A 26 0.71 10.35 8.60
N ARG A 27 0.23 11.45 9.17
CA ARG A 27 -0.37 11.46 10.51
C ARG A 27 -1.71 10.72 10.55
N GLU A 28 -2.49 10.81 9.47
CA GLU A 28 -3.79 10.15 9.32
C GLU A 28 -3.65 8.66 8.91
N THR A 29 -2.42 8.18 8.64
CA THR A 29 -2.16 6.80 8.21
C THR A 29 -1.79 5.88 9.37
N ASN A 30 -2.47 4.73 9.47
CA ASN A 30 -2.10 3.65 10.38
C ASN A 30 -1.02 2.75 9.77
N PHE A 31 0.25 2.94 10.15
CA PHE A 31 1.36 2.16 9.60
C PHE A 31 1.46 0.74 10.18
N VAL A 32 1.42 -0.27 9.31
CA VAL A 32 1.69 -1.67 9.66
C VAL A 32 3.20 -1.94 9.66
N LYS A 33 3.79 -2.29 10.81
CA LYS A 33 5.24 -2.55 10.96
C LYS A 33 5.60 -4.02 10.84
N TYR A 34 4.78 -4.91 11.41
CA TYR A 34 5.08 -6.34 11.54
C TYR A 34 3.97 -7.20 10.94
N SER A 35 4.29 -8.45 10.57
CA SER A 35 3.32 -9.42 10.06
C SER A 35 2.13 -9.61 11.01
N ARG A 36 2.38 -9.70 12.32
CA ARG A 36 1.35 -9.79 13.37
C ARG A 36 0.36 -8.62 13.44
N GLN A 37 0.70 -7.47 12.85
CA GLN A 37 -0.17 -6.29 12.82
C GLN A 37 -1.05 -6.24 11.57
N ARG A 38 -0.90 -7.18 10.63
CA ARG A 38 -1.66 -7.19 9.38
C ARG A 38 -3.14 -7.45 9.61
N ASP A 39 -3.47 -8.24 10.63
CA ASP A 39 -4.86 -8.52 10.96
C ASP A 39 -5.62 -7.25 11.35
N VAL A 40 -4.95 -6.30 12.03
CA VAL A 40 -5.52 -4.99 12.38
C VAL A 40 -5.83 -4.15 11.14
N ALA A 41 -5.09 -4.33 10.04
CA ALA A 41 -5.32 -3.57 8.81
C ALA A 41 -6.66 -3.93 8.13
N PHE A 42 -7.25 -5.09 8.43
CA PHE A 42 -8.58 -5.45 7.91
C PHE A 42 -9.72 -4.63 8.54
N ASN A 43 -9.45 -3.89 9.62
CA ASN A 43 -10.42 -2.95 10.20
C ASN A 43 -10.46 -1.60 9.47
N GLY A 44 -9.54 -1.36 8.53
CA GLY A 44 -9.50 -0.11 7.76
C GLY A 44 -10.26 -0.23 6.44
N ASP A 45 -10.82 0.89 5.98
CA ASP A 45 -11.55 0.95 4.70
C ASP A 45 -10.60 0.84 3.50
N ILE A 46 -9.36 1.33 3.63
CA ILE A 46 -8.36 1.37 2.56
C ILE A 46 -7.04 0.80 3.05
N ILE A 47 -6.50 -0.17 2.31
CA ILE A 47 -5.18 -0.75 2.55
C ILE A 47 -4.26 -0.39 1.37
N VAL A 48 -3.28 0.47 1.61
CA VAL A 48 -2.19 0.74 0.66
C VAL A 48 -1.00 -0.16 0.98
N THR A 49 -0.59 -1.00 0.02
CA THR A 49 0.36 -2.08 0.30
C THR A 49 1.32 -2.36 -0.86
N THR A 50 2.43 -3.02 -0.56
CA THR A 50 3.41 -3.50 -1.54
C THR A 50 3.14 -4.98 -1.85
N SER A 51 3.49 -5.52 -3.02
CA SER A 51 4.11 -4.86 -4.18
C SER A 51 3.08 -4.40 -5.21
N GLY A 52 3.41 -3.33 -5.96
CA GLY A 52 2.49 -2.69 -6.90
C GLY A 52 2.16 -3.50 -8.17
N MET A 53 2.86 -4.61 -8.41
CA MET A 53 2.60 -5.52 -9.54
C MET A 53 2.21 -6.94 -9.12
N LEU A 54 1.86 -7.11 -7.84
CA LEU A 54 1.28 -8.35 -7.30
C LEU A 54 2.17 -9.62 -7.40
N ASN A 55 3.44 -9.51 -7.77
CA ASN A 55 4.35 -10.67 -7.84
C ASN A 55 4.84 -11.14 -6.46
N GLY A 56 4.65 -10.34 -5.42
CA GLY A 56 5.15 -10.68 -4.09
C GLY A 56 4.81 -9.65 -3.02
N GLY A 57 5.26 -9.92 -1.80
CA GLY A 57 5.12 -9.02 -0.66
C GLY A 57 3.75 -9.10 0.03
N PRO A 58 3.45 -8.14 0.92
CA PRO A 58 2.24 -8.15 1.74
C PRO A 58 0.91 -8.17 0.97
N VAL A 59 0.86 -7.66 -0.26
CA VAL A 59 -0.35 -7.63 -1.09
C VAL A 59 -0.96 -9.02 -1.28
N LEU A 60 -0.11 -10.05 -1.45
CA LEU A 60 -0.57 -11.43 -1.62
C LEU A 60 -1.31 -11.95 -0.39
N HIS A 61 -0.88 -11.55 0.81
CA HIS A 61 -1.57 -11.88 2.05
C HIS A 61 -2.98 -11.25 2.09
N TYR A 62 -3.08 -9.94 1.81
CA TYR A 62 -4.36 -9.24 1.80
C TYR A 62 -5.31 -9.79 0.73
N LEU A 63 -4.82 -10.02 -0.48
CA LEU A 63 -5.61 -10.62 -1.57
C LEU A 63 -6.09 -12.02 -1.23
N SER A 64 -5.24 -12.88 -0.63
CA SER A 64 -5.65 -14.22 -0.24
C SER A 64 -6.86 -14.25 0.71
N LYS A 65 -7.02 -13.20 1.53
CA LYS A 65 -8.09 -13.05 2.52
C LYS A 65 -9.31 -12.33 1.94
N LEU A 66 -9.11 -11.32 1.10
CA LEU A 66 -10.18 -10.44 0.60
C LEU A 66 -10.75 -10.84 -0.77
N ARG A 67 -10.05 -11.66 -1.57
CA ARG A 67 -10.45 -11.96 -2.97
C ARG A 67 -11.85 -12.56 -3.15
N LYS A 68 -12.44 -13.13 -2.11
CA LYS A 68 -13.79 -13.71 -2.15
C LYS A 68 -14.87 -12.77 -1.62
N ASN A 69 -14.50 -11.59 -1.12
CA ASN A 69 -15.44 -10.61 -0.60
C ASN A 69 -15.93 -9.72 -1.76
N PRO A 70 -17.21 -9.80 -2.15
CA PRO A 70 -17.75 -9.00 -3.26
C PRO A 70 -17.78 -7.50 -2.97
N SER A 71 -17.70 -7.09 -1.70
CA SER A 71 -17.64 -5.68 -1.30
C SER A 71 -16.22 -5.10 -1.35
N SER A 72 -15.22 -5.90 -1.73
CA SER A 72 -13.83 -5.47 -1.86
C SER A 72 -13.47 -5.16 -3.31
N ALA A 73 -12.59 -4.19 -3.51
CA ALA A 73 -12.05 -3.84 -4.82
C ALA A 73 -10.52 -3.73 -4.77
N VAL A 74 -9.86 -3.97 -5.90
CA VAL A 74 -8.41 -3.82 -6.06
C VAL A 74 -8.15 -2.69 -7.07
N PHE A 75 -7.36 -1.70 -6.65
CA PHE A 75 -6.98 -0.57 -7.51
C PHE A 75 -5.49 -0.63 -7.83
N LEU A 76 -5.17 -0.79 -9.11
CA LEU A 76 -3.80 -0.73 -9.62
C LEU A 76 -3.54 0.69 -10.16
N THR A 77 -2.68 1.44 -9.49
CA THR A 77 -2.47 2.88 -9.75
C THR A 77 -1.29 3.19 -10.65
N GLY A 78 -0.62 2.17 -11.19
CA GLY A 78 0.53 2.29 -12.07
C GLY A 78 0.57 1.19 -13.11
N TYR A 79 1.45 1.36 -14.10
CA TYR A 79 1.63 0.42 -15.19
C TYR A 79 1.98 -0.99 -14.70
N GLN A 80 1.39 -2.01 -15.33
CA GLN A 80 1.62 -3.42 -15.02
C GLN A 80 2.44 -4.04 -16.16
N VAL A 81 3.68 -4.43 -15.84
CA VAL A 81 4.58 -5.05 -16.81
C VAL A 81 4.00 -6.40 -17.24
N SER A 82 4.10 -6.72 -18.55
CA SER A 82 3.65 -7.99 -19.09
C SER A 82 4.29 -9.17 -18.36
N GLY A 83 3.49 -10.23 -18.12
CA GLY A 83 3.92 -11.41 -17.37
C GLY A 83 3.90 -11.27 -15.85
N THR A 84 3.53 -10.10 -15.30
CA THR A 84 3.30 -9.95 -13.85
C THR A 84 1.88 -10.37 -13.47
N ASN A 85 1.68 -10.77 -12.21
CA ASN A 85 0.34 -11.07 -11.69
C ASN A 85 -0.60 -9.88 -11.80
N GLY A 86 -0.09 -8.65 -11.64
CA GLY A 86 -0.90 -7.44 -11.83
C GLY A 86 -1.34 -7.24 -13.27
N HIS A 87 -0.54 -7.63 -14.26
CA HIS A 87 -0.94 -7.62 -15.67
C HIS A 87 -1.98 -8.70 -15.99
N LEU A 88 -1.87 -9.88 -15.38
CA LEU A 88 -2.87 -10.95 -15.54
C LEU A 88 -4.21 -10.66 -14.88
N LEU A 89 -4.25 -9.73 -13.92
CA LEU A 89 -5.46 -9.33 -13.21
C LEU A 89 -6.28 -8.27 -13.98
N GLN A 90 -5.64 -7.53 -14.88
CA GLN A 90 -6.28 -6.51 -15.73
C GLN A 90 -6.96 -7.16 -16.94
#